data_AF-A0A356BZP3-F1
#
_entry.id   AF-A0A356BZP3-F1
#
_cell.length_a   1.000
_cell.length_b   1.000
_cell.length_c   1.000
_cell.angle_alpha   90.00
_cell.angle_beta   90.00
_cell.angle_gamma   90.00
#
_symmetry.space_group_name_H-M   'P 1'
#
loop_
_entity.id
_entity.type
_entity.pdbx_description
1 polymer ?
#
loop_
_entity_poly.entity_id
_entity_poly.type
_entity_poly.pdbx_seq_one_letter_code
_entity_poly.pdbx_strand_id
1 'polypeptide(L)' 'MIKECQACGQNNLLEAETSSRGGYGPDLLPGTGSFRPARFRVVVCAMCGFVHWFVKEEDLDKVRNSRHFRPVRNQ' A
#
# COMPACT_ATOMS: atom_id res chain seq x y z
N MET A 1 5.19 9.11 9.27
CA MET A 1 4.78 9.93 8.11
C MET A 1 6.00 10.18 7.25
N ILE A 2 5.95 9.89 5.95
CA ILE A 2 7.10 10.15 5.07
C ILE A 2 7.19 11.66 4.84
N LYS A 3 8.40 12.19 4.94
CA LYS A 3 8.70 13.61 4.70
C LYS A 3 9.45 13.84 3.39
N GLU A 4 10.18 12.83 2.91
CA GLU A 4 11.05 12.91 1.74
C GLU A 4 10.97 11.60 0.94
N CYS A 5 11.17 11.68 -0.37
CA CYS A 5 11.23 10.52 -1.24
C CYS A 5 12.48 9.68 -0.97
N GLN A 6 12.29 8.39 -0.65
CA GLN A 6 13.42 7.49 -0.38
C GLN A 6 14.33 7.22 -1.59
N ALA A 7 13.87 7.54 -2.80
CA ALA A 7 14.64 7.32 -4.02
C ALA A 7 15.47 8.54 -4.45
N CYS A 8 14.99 9.77 -4.23
CA CYS A 8 15.66 10.98 -4.73
C CYS A 8 15.81 12.12 -3.72
N GLY A 9 15.35 11.94 -2.47
CA GLY A 9 15.44 12.94 -1.39
C GLY A 9 14.51 14.15 -1.53
N GLN A 10 13.76 14.28 -2.64
CA GLN A 10 12.84 15.40 -2.85
C GLN A 10 11.57 15.27 -1.99
N ASN A 11 10.92 16.39 -1.66
CA ASN A 11 9.76 16.42 -0.77
C ASN A 11 8.42 16.72 -1.46
N ASN A 12 8.39 16.88 -2.78
CA ASN A 12 7.15 16.97 -3.56
C ASN A 12 6.48 15.60 -3.63
N LEU A 13 5.68 15.30 -2.61
CA LEU A 13 4.93 14.05 -2.46
C LEU A 13 3.44 14.33 -2.63
N LEU A 14 2.78 13.52 -3.47
CA LEU A 14 1.34 13.56 -3.71
C LEU A 14 0.71 12.29 -3.15
N GLU A 15 -0.54 12.35 -2.69
CA GLU A 15 -1.23 11.18 -2.14
C GLU A 15 -2.62 10.93 -2.75
N ALA A 16 -3.04 9.66 -2.74
CA ALA A 16 -4.37 9.24 -3.11
C ALA A 16 -4.76 7.95 -2.37
N GLU A 17 -6.07 7.71 -2.23
CA GLU A 17 -6.59 6.40 -1.80
C GLU A 17 -7.00 5.56 -3.01
N THR A 18 -6.64 4.28 -3.02
CA THR A 18 -7.01 3.35 -4.09
C THR A 18 -7.42 1.99 -3.54
N SER A 19 -8.18 1.25 -4.33
CA SER A 19 -8.56 -0.12 -4.01
C SER A 19 -7.35 -1.04 -4.11
N SER A 20 -7.23 -2.02 -3.21
CA SER A 20 -6.24 -3.10 -3.32
C SER A 20 -6.58 -4.12 -4.40
N ARG A 21 -7.81 -4.08 -4.91
CA ARG A 21 -8.32 -4.97 -5.94
C ARG A 21 -8.96 -4.15 -7.05
N GLY A 22 -8.44 -4.26 -8.27
CA GLY A 22 -9.01 -3.66 -9.47
C GLY A 22 -9.96 -4.63 -10.19
N GLY A 23 -10.85 -4.13 -11.05
CA GLY A 23 -11.78 -4.98 -11.82
C GLY A 23 -11.09 -6.01 -12.71
N TYR A 24 -9.94 -5.65 -13.30
CA TYR A 24 -9.08 -6.53 -14.09
C TYR A 24 -7.69 -6.76 -13.46
N GLY A 25 -7.48 -6.26 -12.24
CA GLY A 25 -6.17 -6.29 -11.57
C GLY A 25 -6.05 -7.46 -10.58
N PRO A 26 -4.82 -7.86 -10.22
CA PRO A 26 -4.60 -8.83 -9.15
C PRO A 26 -5.12 -8.30 -7.80
N ASP A 27 -5.40 -9.22 -6.87
CA ASP A 27 -5.67 -8.87 -5.48
C ASP A 27 -4.34 -8.61 -4.76
N LEU A 28 -4.05 -7.34 -4.51
CA LEU A 28 -2.80 -6.90 -3.88
C LEU A 28 -2.84 -6.97 -2.35
N LEU A 29 -4.02 -7.13 -1.74
CA LEU A 29 -4.18 -7.36 -0.30
C LEU A 29 -5.03 -8.60 -0.02
N PRO A 30 -4.51 -9.81 -0.36
CA PRO A 30 -5.29 -11.04 -0.28
C PRO A 30 -5.71 -11.36 1.16
N GLY A 31 -6.93 -11.89 1.30
CA GLY A 31 -7.47 -12.31 2.59
C GLY A 31 -7.96 -11.17 3.49
N THR A 32 -8.08 -9.94 2.97
CA THR A 32 -8.63 -8.79 3.72
C THR A 32 -10.16 -8.64 3.61
N GLY A 33 -10.83 -9.67 3.10
CA GLY A 33 -12.29 -9.77 2.98
C GLY A 33 -12.85 -9.37 1.61
N SER A 34 -14.02 -9.93 1.25
CA SER A 34 -14.62 -9.75 -0.08
C SER A 34 -15.64 -8.61 -0.17
N PHE A 35 -16.26 -8.22 0.94
CA PHE A 35 -17.32 -7.19 0.96
C PHE A 35 -16.77 -5.76 1.16
N ARG A 36 -15.67 -5.62 1.90
CA ARG A 36 -14.92 -4.37 2.09
C ARG A 36 -13.42 -4.69 2.15
N PRO A 37 -12.79 -5.01 1.01
CA PRO A 37 -11.36 -5.29 0.96
C PRO A 37 -10.56 -4.10 1.49
N ALA A 38 -9.40 -4.37 2.07
CA ALA A 38 -8.52 -3.32 2.56
C ALA A 38 -8.11 -2.36 1.44
N ARG A 39 -7.85 -1.10 1.76
CA ARG A 39 -7.43 -0.10 0.76
C ARG A 39 -5.99 0.35 0.97
N PHE A 40 -5.41 0.89 -0.10
CA PHE A 40 -4.12 1.55 -0.02
C PHE A 40 -4.28 3.06 0.08
N ARG A 41 -3.45 3.67 0.91
CA ARG A 41 -2.97 5.03 0.72
C ARG A 41 -1.67 4.95 -0.08
N VAL A 42 -1.65 5.60 -1.23
CA VAL A 42 -0.51 5.67 -2.14
C VAL A 42 0.12 7.04 -2.01
N VAL A 43 1.44 7.10 -1.91
CA VAL A 43 2.21 8.35 -1.93
C VAL A 43 3.19 8.29 -3.09
N VAL A 44 3.13 9.27 -4.00
CA VAL A 44 3.96 9.33 -5.21
C VAL A 44 4.86 10.56 -5.15
N CYS A 45 6.16 10.40 -5.40
CA CYS A 45 7.04 11.55 -5.61
C CYS A 45 6.79 12.16 -6.99
N ALA A 46 6.34 13.42 -7.03
CA ALA A 46 6.08 14.14 -8.26
C ALA A 46 7.37 14.44 -9.06
N MET A 47 8.55 14.33 -8.44
CA MET A 47 9.82 14.61 -9.10
C MET A 47 10.43 13.41 -9.81
N CYS A 48 10.37 12.21 -9.21
CA CYS A 48 11.02 11.01 -9.75
C CYS A 48 10.06 9.83 -10.00
N GLY A 49 8.78 9.97 -9.67
CA GLY A 49 7.76 8.93 -9.85
C GLY A 49 7.82 7.77 -8.85
N PHE A 50 8.73 7.81 -7.86
CA PHE A 50 8.80 6.76 -6.85
C PHE A 50 7.50 6.65 -6.05
N VAL A 51 6.99 5.43 -5.89
CA VAL A 51 5.70 5.16 -5.25
C VAL A 51 5.88 4.40 -3.94
N HIS A 52 5.28 4.91 -2.89
CA HIS A 52 5.08 4.21 -1.64
C HIS A 52 3.63 3.72 -1.52
N TRP A 53 3.47 2.45 -1.14
CA TRP A 53 2.17 1.82 -0.92
C TRP A 53 1.98 1.54 0.56
N PHE A 54 0.92 2.07 1.15
CA PHE A 54 0.57 1.86 2.55
C PHE A 54 -0.83 1.29 2.67
N VAL A 55 -0.98 0.22 3.43
CA VAL A 55 -2.31 -0.21 3.89
C VAL A 55 -2.86 0.89 4.79
N LYS A 56 -4.14 1.24 4.64
CA LYS A 56 -4.79 2.21 5.54
C LYS A 56 -4.71 1.72 6.98
N GLU A 57 -4.54 2.65 7.92
CA GLU A 57 -4.37 2.33 9.34
C GLU A 57 -5.53 1.49 9.90
N GLU A 58 -6.75 1.87 9.54
CA GLU A 58 -8.00 1.16 9.89
C GLU A 58 -8.09 -0.29 9.35
N ASP A 59 -7.30 -0.61 8.32
CA ASP A 59 -7.28 -1.92 7.66
C ASP A 59 -6.07 -2.79 8.07
N LEU A 60 -5.15 -2.26 8.89
CA LEU A 60 -3.93 -2.99 9.27
C LEU A 60 -4.23 -4.34 9.94
N ASP A 61 -5.28 -4.41 10.75
CA ASP A 61 -5.66 -5.65 11.42
C ASP A 61 -6.13 -6.73 10.44
N LYS A 62 -6.72 -6.36 9.30
CA LYS A 62 -7.09 -7.32 8.26
C LYS A 62 -5.85 -7.97 7.64
N VAL A 63 -4.79 -7.18 7.44
CA VAL A 63 -3.52 -7.66 6.90
C VAL A 63 -2.78 -8.52 7.92
N ARG A 64 -2.68 -8.07 9.17
CA ARG A 64 -2.04 -8.82 10.26
C ARG A 64 -2.68 -10.19 10.49
N ASN A 65 -3.99 -10.28 10.37
CA ASN A 65 -4.75 -11.52 10.60
C ASN A 65 -4.99 -12.35 9.32
N SER A 66 -4.60 -11.85 8.14
CA SER A 66 -4.77 -12.60 6.89
C SER A 66 -3.79 -13.76 6.81
N ARG A 67 -4.33 -14.97 6.59
CA ARG A 67 -3.56 -16.20 6.42
C ARG A 67 -2.83 -16.28 5.06
N HIS A 68 -3.05 -15.30 4.18
CA HIS A 68 -2.44 -15.27 2.84
C HIS A 68 -1.06 -14.62 2.85
N PHE A 69 -0.75 -13.81 3.86
CA PHE A 69 0.59 -13.23 4.02
C PHE A 69 1.49 -14.17 4.79
N ARG A 70 2.79 -14.08 4.50
CA ARG A 70 3.86 -14.79 5.21
C ARG A 70 4.97 -13.81 5.53
N PRO A 71 5.68 -13.97 6.66
CA PRO A 71 6.86 -13.17 6.95
C PRO A 71 7.87 -13.26 5.80
N VAL A 72 8.45 -12.13 5.41
CA VAL A 72 9.55 -12.11 4.44
C VAL A 72 10.75 -12.80 5.10
N ARG A 73 11.26 -13.85 4.45
CA ARG A 73 12.52 -14.48 4.86
C ARG A 73 13.65 -13.63 4.28
N ASN A 74 14.32 -12.86 5.13
CA ASN A 74 15.57 -12.22 4.75
C ASN A 74 16.62 -13.33 4.68
N GLN A 75 17.14 -13.57 3.47
CA GLN A 75 18.36 -14.37 3.28
C GLN A 75 19.57 -13.51 3.58
#